data_AF-K0S8C7-F1
#
_entry.id   AF-K0S8C7-F1
#
_cell.length_a   1.000
_cell.length_b   1.000
_cell.length_c   1.000
_cell.angle_alpha   90.00
_cell.angle_beta   90.00
_cell.angle_gamma   90.00
#
_symmetry.space_group_name_H-M   'P 1'
#
loop_
_entity.id
_entity.type
_entity.pdbx_description
1 polymer ?
#
loop_
_entity_poly.entity_id
_entity_poly.type
_entity_poly.pdbx_seq_one_letter_code
_entity_poly.pdbx_strand_id
1 'polypeptide(L)'
;DETFLSSLALRSGRMNSGFVGARCADRRDGRANAMAQFGFEAKLLRQPANAGRRGWPLVSIEVQDDYRKLVNGKPVSRWDEFVDSTWDIFFRDMHERNKSQGDGGSADTSVDDRSRGASSLSDEEVERLSEKRISLLEQYLRPALGVSPDDSSDLFDKMRRQKSFVKWVRGEYLIAAFGIQASRAVKKYPELRDDASGISTSVVSGTENAFGQEVEMPLTLPRVQVVRDAFDMRDWSTTKLPVSTWSDDDLLVGNDDASEMAIEQIIHSKLSGQVLNSGPLNAFFEMRRREDSYELWTHEYIFGLSEYLLERIKTMDSEQPLSTTVVDVGSGDGRLCYFLKRAMGLTLQRLLASKPIAVRATKRAKKRQRVQKEDLVLPTVVATDDGSWRAPLYPNPHINVERLSSVEAIAKYRPAENERLIVVCSWMPPDIDFTADWRPSAEEYVLIGEYDTGSCGDNWLTWGNLDFRPTESRDDEPPYVQDGYERVELDQLSSLQFSRFDCKRSSESGTVSFRRRR
;
A
#
# COMPACT_ATOMS: atom_id res chain seq x y z
N ASP A 1 -38.44 -38.89 19.48
CA ASP A 1 -37.90 -39.88 20.45
C ASP A 1 -36.41 -39.63 20.59
N GLU A 2 -36.03 -38.57 21.30
CA GLU A 2 -35.77 -38.57 22.75
C GLU A 2 -34.61 -39.51 23.11
N THR A 3 -33.39 -38.97 23.18
CA THR A 3 -32.67 -38.59 24.42
C THR A 3 -32.40 -39.73 25.38
N PHE A 4 -31.14 -39.96 25.76
CA PHE A 4 -30.76 -40.25 27.15
C PHE A 4 -29.23 -40.11 27.38
N LEU A 5 -28.88 -39.03 28.10
CA LEU A 5 -27.91 -38.85 29.22
C LEU A 5 -26.47 -39.42 29.14
N SER A 6 -25.38 -38.84 29.68
CA SER A 6 -24.97 -37.62 30.41
C SER A 6 -23.91 -38.03 31.47
N SER A 7 -22.80 -37.30 31.51
CA SER A 7 -21.92 -36.99 32.66
C SER A 7 -20.93 -38.03 33.23
N LEU A 8 -19.65 -37.63 33.35
CA LEU A 8 -19.04 -37.33 34.67
C LEU A 8 -17.74 -36.50 34.52
N ALA A 9 -17.49 -35.65 35.52
CA ALA A 9 -16.40 -34.68 35.60
C ALA A 9 -15.32 -35.05 36.64
N LEU A 10 -14.16 -34.37 36.52
CA LEU A 10 -13.18 -33.96 37.55
C LEU A 10 -12.31 -34.99 38.30
N ARG A 11 -10.97 -34.81 38.20
CA ARG A 11 -9.93 -34.70 39.27
C ARG A 11 -8.54 -34.65 38.63
N SER A 12 -7.83 -33.52 38.64
CA SER A 12 -6.82 -33.07 39.63
C SER A 12 -5.67 -34.05 39.91
N GLY A 13 -4.41 -33.62 39.68
CA GLY A 13 -3.29 -34.01 40.54
C GLY A 13 -1.91 -34.27 39.91
N ARG A 14 -1.03 -33.27 40.07
CA ARG A 14 0.40 -33.33 40.45
C ARG A 14 1.49 -33.86 39.50
N MET A 15 2.50 -32.97 39.40
CA MET A 15 3.93 -33.19 39.13
C MET A 15 4.54 -34.42 39.81
N ASN A 16 5.46 -35.13 39.13
CA ASN A 16 6.90 -35.07 39.48
C ASN A 16 7.82 -35.86 38.52
N SER A 17 9.04 -35.30 38.40
CA SER A 17 10.36 -35.93 38.22
C SER A 17 10.65 -36.79 36.99
N GLY A 18 11.74 -36.44 36.30
CA GLY A 18 12.23 -37.12 35.12
C GLY A 18 13.07 -38.37 35.39
N PHE A 19 13.59 -38.96 34.33
CA PHE A 19 14.92 -39.56 34.31
C PHE A 19 15.40 -39.83 32.88
N VAL A 20 16.73 -39.83 32.78
CA VAL A 20 17.62 -39.99 31.64
C VAL A 20 17.50 -41.38 30.99
N GLY A 21 17.70 -41.47 29.67
CA GLY A 21 17.91 -42.76 29.01
C GLY A 21 18.24 -42.66 27.51
N ALA A 22 19.51 -42.38 27.19
CA ALA A 22 20.06 -42.63 25.86
C ALA A 22 20.26 -44.14 25.63
N ARG A 23 20.03 -44.64 24.42
CA ARG A 23 20.83 -45.68 23.73
C ARG A 23 20.34 -45.98 22.30
N CYS A 24 21.23 -45.69 21.36
CA CYS A 24 21.75 -46.57 20.31
C CYS A 24 20.91 -47.74 19.74
N ALA A 25 20.75 -47.66 18.41
CA ALA A 25 21.35 -48.54 17.41
C ALA A 25 20.48 -49.53 16.62
N ASP A 26 20.67 -49.39 15.31
CA ASP A 26 20.95 -50.42 14.30
C ASP A 26 19.80 -51.09 13.51
N ARG A 27 19.93 -50.93 12.18
CA ARG A 27 19.87 -51.96 11.08
C ARG A 27 18.63 -52.88 11.03
N ARG A 28 18.04 -53.20 9.87
CA ARG A 28 18.62 -53.55 8.57
C ARG A 28 17.50 -53.81 7.53
N ASP A 29 17.81 -53.53 6.26
CA ASP A 29 17.53 -54.24 5.00
C ASP A 29 16.21 -55.00 4.73
N GLY A 30 15.67 -54.85 3.50
CA GLY A 30 14.67 -55.80 2.96
C GLY A 30 14.04 -55.52 1.59
N ARG A 31 14.84 -55.52 0.52
CA ARG A 31 14.57 -55.85 -0.91
C ARG A 31 13.13 -55.97 -1.49
N ALA A 32 12.93 -55.20 -2.57
CA ALA A 32 12.59 -55.58 -3.97
C ALA A 32 11.28 -56.31 -4.34
N ASN A 33 10.50 -55.73 -5.27
CA ASN A 33 10.32 -56.31 -6.61
C ASN A 33 9.66 -55.35 -7.62
N ALA A 34 9.95 -55.60 -8.89
CA ALA A 34 9.74 -54.75 -10.07
C ALA A 34 8.47 -55.08 -10.87
N MET A 35 7.96 -54.12 -11.66
CA MET A 35 7.77 -54.25 -13.12
C MET A 35 7.21 -52.96 -13.77
N ALA A 36 7.94 -52.47 -14.79
CA ALA A 36 7.58 -51.92 -16.12
C ALA A 36 6.18 -51.26 -16.34
N GLN A 37 5.96 -50.24 -17.17
CA GLN A 37 6.70 -49.54 -18.23
C GLN A 37 5.82 -48.36 -18.70
N PHE A 38 6.38 -47.16 -18.93
CA PHE A 38 6.22 -46.32 -20.14
C PHE A 38 6.97 -45.00 -19.88
N GLY A 39 7.95 -44.72 -20.74
CA GLY A 39 8.98 -43.71 -20.51
C GLY A 39 8.75 -42.38 -21.23
N PHE A 40 9.26 -41.32 -20.60
CA PHE A 40 9.89 -40.18 -21.25
C PHE A 40 10.96 -39.66 -20.28
N GLU A 41 12.23 -39.93 -20.57
CA GLU A 41 13.37 -39.46 -19.77
C GLU A 41 13.71 -38.00 -20.13
N ALA A 42 13.48 -37.07 -19.20
CA ALA A 42 14.20 -35.81 -19.16
C ALA A 42 15.37 -35.95 -18.17
N LYS A 43 16.60 -35.79 -18.66
CA LYS A 43 17.84 -35.80 -17.86
C LYS A 43 17.82 -34.68 -16.81
N LEU A 44 17.59 -35.04 -15.55
CA LEU A 44 17.83 -34.19 -14.38
C LEU A 44 19.30 -34.30 -13.96
N LEU A 45 20.05 -33.21 -14.12
CA LEU A 45 21.36 -33.02 -13.50
C LEU A 45 21.22 -33.05 -11.97
N ARG A 46 21.92 -33.98 -11.32
CA ARG A 46 22.09 -34.03 -9.86
C ARG A 46 22.88 -32.81 -9.38
N GLN A 47 22.33 -32.08 -8.41
CA GLN A 47 23.08 -31.21 -7.48
C GLN A 47 22.45 -31.26 -6.07
N PRO A 48 23.24 -30.94 -5.01
CA PRO A 48 23.17 -31.64 -3.73
C PRO A 48 22.07 -31.17 -2.78
N ALA A 49 21.69 -32.09 -1.89
CA ALA A 49 20.80 -31.87 -0.77
C ALA A 49 21.45 -30.90 0.23
N ASN A 50 21.03 -29.63 0.21
CA ASN A 50 20.93 -28.72 1.37
C ASN A 50 20.49 -27.32 0.90
N ALA A 51 19.18 -27.10 0.85
CA ALA A 51 18.56 -25.76 0.92
C ALA A 51 17.07 -25.96 1.23
N GLY A 52 16.71 -25.84 2.50
CA GLY A 52 15.32 -25.88 2.94
C GLY A 52 14.56 -24.63 2.51
N ARG A 53 13.30 -24.84 2.07
CA ARG A 53 12.27 -23.87 1.69
C ARG A 53 12.59 -23.01 0.45
N ARG A 54 12.20 -23.52 -0.73
CA ARG A 54 12.09 -22.74 -1.97
C ARG A 54 10.64 -22.32 -2.18
N GLY A 55 10.43 -21.05 -2.52
CA GLY A 55 9.18 -20.53 -3.07
C GLY A 55 8.92 -21.09 -4.47
N TRP A 56 7.64 -21.10 -4.85
CA TRP A 56 7.15 -21.65 -6.12
C TRP A 56 7.04 -20.56 -7.19
N PRO A 57 7.32 -20.84 -8.47
CA PRO A 57 7.38 -19.83 -9.53
C PRO A 57 6.04 -19.69 -10.25
N LEU A 58 5.53 -18.47 -10.35
CA LEU A 58 4.45 -18.09 -11.25
C LEU A 58 4.94 -16.95 -12.16
N VAL A 59 4.63 -17.08 -13.45
CA VAL A 59 5.10 -16.21 -14.55
C VAL A 59 4.46 -14.83 -14.42
N SER A 60 5.24 -13.79 -14.68
CA SER A 60 4.82 -12.39 -14.59
C SER A 60 4.82 -11.76 -15.98
N ILE A 61 3.83 -10.91 -16.29
CA ILE A 61 3.63 -10.34 -17.64
C ILE A 61 4.57 -9.15 -17.93
N GLU A 62 5.05 -9.08 -19.19
CA GLU A 62 5.98 -8.13 -19.85
C GLU A 62 5.90 -6.63 -19.45
N VAL A 63 4.77 -6.13 -18.96
CA VAL A 63 4.60 -4.71 -18.57
C VAL A 63 5.53 -4.29 -17.44
N GLN A 64 5.83 -5.25 -16.56
CA GLN A 64 6.65 -4.99 -15.40
C GLN A 64 8.09 -4.63 -15.79
N ASP A 65 8.58 -5.20 -16.89
CA ASP A 65 9.92 -4.93 -17.40
C ASP A 65 10.00 -3.63 -18.18
N ASP A 66 8.94 -3.25 -18.90
CA ASP A 66 8.87 -1.94 -19.54
C ASP A 66 8.82 -0.80 -18.51
N TYR A 67 8.08 -0.98 -17.41
CA TYR A 67 8.10 -0.04 -16.29
C TYR A 67 9.49 0.06 -15.66
N ARG A 68 10.16 -1.06 -15.41
CA ARG A 68 11.53 -1.07 -14.87
C ARG A 68 12.53 -0.40 -15.79
N LYS A 69 12.44 -0.63 -17.10
CA LYS A 69 13.28 0.06 -18.11
C LYS A 69 13.03 1.57 -18.07
N LEU A 70 11.76 1.99 -17.93
CA LEU A 70 11.38 3.40 -17.81
C LEU A 70 11.89 4.06 -16.51
N VAL A 71 11.87 3.34 -15.38
CA VAL A 71 12.26 3.86 -14.06
C VAL A 71 13.77 3.81 -13.83
N ASN A 72 14.43 2.70 -14.16
CA ASN A 72 15.80 2.43 -13.73
C ASN A 72 16.87 2.58 -14.83
N GLY A 73 16.49 2.65 -16.11
CA GLY A 73 17.43 2.81 -17.24
C GLY A 73 18.54 1.76 -17.33
N LYS A 74 18.46 0.65 -16.57
CA LYS A 74 19.49 -0.40 -16.46
C LYS A 74 19.01 -1.71 -17.11
N PRO A 75 19.92 -2.53 -17.64
CA PRO A 75 19.60 -3.82 -18.23
C PRO A 75 19.03 -4.79 -17.18
N VAL A 76 18.12 -5.63 -17.66
CA VAL A 76 17.24 -6.55 -16.93
C VAL A 76 18.03 -7.66 -16.22
N SER A 77 17.50 -8.22 -15.14
CA SER A 77 18.19 -9.23 -14.31
C SER A 77 18.16 -10.63 -14.97
N ARG A 78 19.00 -11.55 -14.49
CA ARG A 78 18.99 -12.98 -14.89
C ARG A 78 17.63 -13.68 -14.71
N TRP A 79 16.76 -13.15 -13.86
CA TRP A 79 15.40 -13.66 -13.69
C TRP A 79 14.50 -13.22 -14.85
N ASP A 80 14.74 -12.05 -15.40
CA ASP A 80 14.01 -11.51 -16.54
C ASP A 80 14.48 -12.20 -17.84
N GLU A 81 15.76 -12.58 -17.95
CA GLU A 81 16.22 -13.53 -18.99
C GLU A 81 15.54 -14.91 -18.87
N PHE A 82 15.19 -15.34 -17.65
CA PHE A 82 14.45 -16.59 -17.43
C PHE A 82 12.96 -16.45 -17.78
N VAL A 83 12.33 -15.29 -17.51
CA VAL A 83 10.96 -14.98 -17.93
C VAL A 83 10.90 -14.89 -19.46
N ASP A 84 11.82 -14.15 -20.09
CA ASP A 84 11.95 -14.07 -21.56
C ASP A 84 12.21 -15.44 -22.18
N SER A 85 13.10 -16.26 -21.58
CA SER A 85 13.38 -17.62 -22.04
C SER A 85 12.19 -18.57 -21.87
N THR A 86 11.44 -18.45 -20.77
CA THR A 86 10.23 -19.26 -20.52
C THR A 86 9.11 -18.83 -21.46
N TRP A 87 8.96 -17.53 -21.71
CA TRP A 87 8.04 -16.97 -22.70
C TRP A 87 8.41 -17.41 -24.13
N ASP A 88 9.69 -17.39 -24.47
CA ASP A 88 10.23 -17.92 -25.72
C ASP A 88 10.07 -19.45 -25.84
N ILE A 89 9.96 -20.20 -24.75
CA ILE A 89 9.71 -21.66 -24.82
C ILE A 89 8.21 -21.93 -25.08
N PHE A 90 7.31 -21.12 -24.53
CA PHE A 90 5.86 -21.34 -24.65
C PHE A 90 5.18 -20.58 -25.81
N PHE A 91 5.75 -19.47 -26.29
CA PHE A 91 5.08 -18.55 -27.23
C PHE A 91 5.87 -18.18 -28.50
N ARG A 92 7.11 -18.67 -28.66
CA ARG A 92 7.96 -18.44 -29.86
C ARG A 92 7.30 -18.90 -31.16
N ASP A 93 6.51 -19.97 -31.12
CA ASP A 93 5.80 -20.49 -32.29
C ASP A 93 4.73 -19.50 -32.82
N MET A 94 4.17 -18.66 -31.96
CA MET A 94 3.19 -17.64 -32.34
C MET A 94 3.85 -16.35 -32.87
N HIS A 95 5.00 -15.96 -32.28
CA HIS A 95 5.75 -14.79 -32.74
C HIS A 95 6.46 -15.06 -34.08
N GLU A 96 6.99 -16.27 -34.31
CA GLU A 96 7.60 -16.66 -35.58
C GLU A 96 6.57 -16.77 -36.72
N ARG A 97 5.31 -17.17 -36.44
CA ARG A 97 4.20 -17.14 -37.41
C ARG A 97 3.81 -15.72 -37.83
N ASN A 98 3.85 -14.75 -36.92
CA ASN A 98 3.56 -13.35 -37.26
C ASN A 98 4.74 -12.67 -37.98
N LYS A 99 5.98 -13.06 -37.68
CA LYS A 99 7.19 -12.54 -38.35
C LYS A 99 7.28 -13.02 -39.80
N SER A 100 6.91 -14.28 -40.05
CA SER A 100 6.89 -14.87 -41.40
C SER A 100 5.78 -14.32 -42.32
N GLN A 101 4.79 -13.60 -41.78
CA GLN A 101 3.78 -12.87 -42.58
C GLN A 101 4.19 -11.44 -42.95
N GLY A 102 5.24 -10.88 -42.34
CA GLY A 102 5.64 -9.47 -42.53
C GLY A 102 6.84 -9.21 -43.43
N ASP A 103 7.68 -10.22 -43.72
CA ASP A 103 9.01 -10.02 -44.30
C ASP A 103 9.07 -10.23 -45.84
N GLY A 104 8.12 -9.62 -46.54
CA GLY A 104 8.04 -9.61 -48.00
C GLY A 104 8.26 -8.22 -48.62
N GLY A 105 9.39 -7.55 -48.34
CA GLY A 105 9.67 -6.24 -48.94
C GLY A 105 11.09 -5.74 -48.71
N SER A 106 11.93 -5.84 -49.74
CA SER A 106 13.35 -5.49 -49.77
C SER A 106 13.62 -4.00 -49.99
N ALA A 107 14.74 -3.54 -49.38
CA ALA A 107 15.73 -2.58 -49.87
C ALA A 107 15.79 -1.17 -49.23
N ASP A 108 16.83 -1.03 -48.39
CA ASP A 108 17.92 -0.02 -48.51
C ASP A 108 17.60 1.46 -48.23
N THR A 109 17.96 1.95 -47.02
CA THR A 109 18.48 3.32 -46.82
C THR A 109 18.99 3.63 -45.40
N SER A 110 20.21 4.19 -45.37
CA SER A 110 20.78 5.22 -44.48
C SER A 110 20.58 5.20 -42.96
N VAL A 111 21.72 5.12 -42.27
CA VAL A 111 21.96 5.38 -40.84
C VAL A 111 22.06 6.90 -40.63
N ASP A 112 20.99 7.57 -40.16
CA ASP A 112 21.05 8.83 -39.36
C ASP A 112 19.66 9.49 -39.20
N ASP A 113 18.77 8.94 -38.37
CA ASP A 113 17.66 9.71 -37.71
C ASP A 113 16.97 8.90 -36.57
N ARG A 114 17.72 8.20 -35.71
CA ARG A 114 17.14 7.23 -34.74
C ARG A 114 16.41 7.83 -33.52
N SER A 115 16.16 9.14 -33.48
CA SER A 115 15.44 9.79 -32.37
C SER A 115 14.02 10.26 -32.72
N ARG A 116 13.60 10.12 -33.98
CA ARG A 116 12.28 10.53 -34.44
C ARG A 116 11.39 9.33 -34.70
N GLY A 117 10.50 9.06 -33.75
CA GLY A 117 9.35 8.20 -34.01
C GLY A 117 9.22 7.01 -33.08
N ALA A 118 9.37 7.20 -31.77
CA ALA A 118 8.58 6.36 -30.87
C ALA A 118 7.11 6.76 -31.10
N SER A 119 6.46 6.15 -32.11
CA SER A 119 5.05 6.39 -32.39
C SER A 119 4.29 6.14 -31.10
N SER A 120 3.64 7.19 -30.58
CA SER A 120 2.74 7.02 -29.45
C SER A 120 1.66 6.02 -29.87
N LEU A 121 1.60 4.87 -29.20
CA LEU A 121 0.50 3.92 -29.37
C LEU A 121 -0.82 4.68 -29.26
N SER A 122 -1.75 4.43 -30.18
CA SER A 122 -3.09 4.99 -30.08
C SER A 122 -3.81 4.38 -28.87
N ASP A 123 -4.85 5.05 -28.38
CA ASP A 123 -5.63 4.55 -27.25
C ASP A 123 -6.33 3.23 -27.61
N GLU A 124 -6.79 3.08 -28.86
CA GLU A 124 -7.32 1.82 -29.41
C GLU A 124 -6.30 0.68 -29.39
N GLU A 125 -5.03 0.98 -29.70
CA GLU A 125 -3.98 -0.03 -29.69
C GLU A 125 -3.62 -0.45 -28.26
N VAL A 126 -3.67 0.49 -27.32
CA VAL A 126 -3.52 0.18 -25.90
C VAL A 126 -4.65 -0.73 -25.40
N GLU A 127 -5.89 -0.40 -25.71
CA GLU A 127 -7.06 -1.22 -25.35
C GLU A 127 -6.95 -2.65 -25.92
N ARG A 128 -6.66 -2.77 -27.21
CA ARG A 128 -6.44 -4.07 -27.88
C ARG A 128 -5.33 -4.91 -27.22
N LEU A 129 -4.24 -4.27 -26.80
CA LEU A 129 -3.14 -4.96 -26.12
C LEU A 129 -3.53 -5.40 -24.70
N SER A 130 -4.29 -4.58 -23.97
CA SER A 130 -4.86 -4.94 -22.67
C SER A 130 -5.82 -6.13 -22.79
N GLU A 131 -6.77 -6.09 -23.73
CA GLU A 131 -7.70 -7.19 -24.01
C GLU A 131 -6.97 -8.49 -24.34
N LYS A 132 -5.93 -8.41 -25.18
CA LYS A 132 -5.10 -9.57 -25.53
C LYS A 132 -4.44 -10.18 -24.29
N ARG A 133 -3.96 -9.36 -23.35
CA ARG A 133 -3.34 -9.84 -22.10
C ARG A 133 -4.36 -10.46 -21.16
N ILE A 134 -5.53 -9.84 -21.01
CA ILE A 134 -6.64 -10.43 -20.23
C ILE A 134 -7.04 -11.77 -20.84
N SER A 135 -7.18 -11.87 -22.17
CA SER A 135 -7.51 -13.11 -22.86
C SER A 135 -6.50 -14.25 -22.58
N LEU A 136 -5.22 -13.93 -22.39
CA LEU A 136 -4.23 -14.92 -21.97
C LEU A 136 -4.47 -15.38 -20.53
N LEU A 137 -4.75 -14.46 -19.60
CA LEU A 137 -5.12 -14.83 -18.23
C LEU A 137 -6.40 -15.68 -18.20
N GLU A 138 -7.39 -15.34 -19.02
CA GLU A 138 -8.62 -16.12 -19.20
C GLU A 138 -8.35 -17.53 -19.73
N GLN A 139 -7.37 -17.68 -20.62
CA GLN A 139 -7.02 -19.00 -21.16
C GLN A 139 -6.29 -19.88 -20.14
N TYR A 140 -5.39 -19.29 -19.34
CA TYR A 140 -4.46 -20.07 -18.51
C TYR A 140 -4.80 -20.10 -17.02
N LEU A 141 -5.23 -18.97 -16.44
CA LEU A 141 -5.54 -18.89 -15.01
C LEU A 141 -7.01 -19.21 -14.72
N ARG A 142 -7.95 -18.74 -15.54
CA ARG A 142 -9.38 -18.95 -15.29
C ARG A 142 -9.75 -20.42 -15.10
N PRO A 143 -9.29 -21.40 -15.92
CA PRO A 143 -9.65 -22.80 -15.71
C PRO A 143 -9.13 -23.35 -14.38
N ALA A 144 -7.96 -22.88 -13.94
CA ALA A 144 -7.37 -23.26 -12.66
C ALA A 144 -8.09 -22.61 -11.46
N LEU A 145 -8.61 -21.40 -11.62
CA LEU A 145 -9.36 -20.71 -10.56
C LEU A 145 -10.83 -21.15 -10.48
N GLY A 146 -11.39 -21.63 -11.60
CA GLY A 146 -12.79 -22.02 -11.76
C GLY A 146 -13.10 -23.49 -11.44
N VAL A 147 -12.13 -24.30 -11.01
CA VAL A 147 -12.39 -25.68 -10.61
C VAL A 147 -13.29 -25.72 -9.37
N SER A 148 -14.36 -26.52 -9.46
CA SER A 148 -15.33 -26.72 -8.38
C SER A 148 -14.64 -27.32 -7.14
N PRO A 149 -14.92 -26.82 -5.92
CA PRO A 149 -14.36 -27.33 -4.67
C PRO A 149 -14.61 -28.83 -4.42
N ASP A 150 -15.61 -29.42 -5.08
CA ASP A 150 -15.96 -30.83 -4.91
C ASP A 150 -14.92 -31.79 -5.53
N ASP A 151 -14.01 -31.29 -6.36
CA ASP A 151 -12.89 -32.06 -6.92
C ASP A 151 -11.71 -32.09 -5.92
N SER A 152 -11.87 -32.95 -4.90
CA SER A 152 -11.10 -33.04 -3.64
C SER A 152 -9.55 -33.17 -3.69
N SER A 153 -8.91 -33.05 -4.86
CA SER A 153 -7.45 -33.10 -5.02
C SER A 153 -6.80 -31.76 -5.32
N ASP A 154 -7.56 -30.66 -5.32
CA ASP A 154 -7.11 -29.46 -5.99
C ASP A 154 -6.07 -28.65 -5.21
N LEU A 155 -4.87 -28.59 -5.77
CA LEU A 155 -3.78 -27.71 -5.35
C LEU A 155 -4.25 -26.25 -5.26
N PHE A 156 -5.17 -25.84 -6.14
CA PHE A 156 -5.67 -24.47 -6.18
C PHE A 156 -6.51 -24.11 -4.97
N ASP A 157 -7.23 -25.03 -4.33
CA ASP A 157 -7.93 -24.74 -3.08
C ASP A 157 -7.01 -24.25 -1.96
N LYS A 158 -5.85 -24.88 -1.85
CA LYS A 158 -4.83 -24.45 -0.89
C LYS A 158 -4.28 -23.08 -1.28
N MET A 159 -4.10 -22.81 -2.56
CA MET A 159 -3.59 -21.54 -3.08
C MET A 159 -4.61 -20.40 -2.93
N ARG A 160 -5.91 -20.64 -3.18
CA ARG A 160 -7.01 -19.69 -2.99
C ARG A 160 -7.07 -19.16 -1.55
N ARG A 161 -6.70 -19.99 -0.57
CA ARG A 161 -6.63 -19.60 0.86
C ARG A 161 -5.36 -18.84 1.22
N GLN A 162 -4.36 -18.78 0.34
CA GLN A 162 -3.13 -18.03 0.58
C GLN A 162 -3.30 -16.58 0.12
N LYS A 163 -3.31 -15.64 1.07
CA LYS A 163 -3.39 -14.19 0.79
C LYS A 163 -2.34 -13.72 -0.23
N SER A 164 -1.14 -14.29 -0.20
CA SER A 164 -0.07 -13.97 -1.17
C SER A 164 -0.40 -14.39 -2.60
N PHE A 165 -1.10 -15.51 -2.79
CA PHE A 165 -1.54 -15.95 -4.12
C PHE A 165 -2.65 -15.06 -4.65
N VAL A 166 -3.67 -14.77 -3.83
CA VAL A 166 -4.75 -13.83 -4.22
C VAL A 166 -4.18 -12.47 -4.61
N LYS A 167 -3.28 -11.92 -3.79
CA LYS A 167 -2.55 -10.68 -4.07
C LYS A 167 -1.81 -10.75 -5.42
N TRP A 168 -1.11 -11.85 -5.68
CA TRP A 168 -0.39 -12.05 -6.93
C TRP A 168 -1.34 -12.10 -8.14
N VAL A 169 -2.39 -12.93 -8.11
CA VAL A 169 -3.36 -13.04 -9.22
C VAL A 169 -4.01 -11.69 -9.49
N ARG A 170 -4.41 -10.98 -8.43
CA ARG A 170 -4.95 -9.61 -8.51
C ARG A 170 -3.96 -8.67 -9.22
N GLY A 171 -2.70 -8.67 -8.80
CA GLY A 171 -1.65 -7.84 -9.38
C GLY A 171 -1.46 -8.09 -10.87
N GLU A 172 -1.36 -9.37 -11.27
CA GLU A 172 -1.21 -9.73 -12.69
C GLU A 172 -2.43 -9.31 -13.53
N TYR A 173 -3.65 -9.48 -13.01
CA TYR A 173 -4.85 -9.00 -13.69
C TYR A 173 -4.85 -7.48 -13.88
N LEU A 174 -4.59 -6.71 -12.82
CA LEU A 174 -4.57 -5.25 -12.90
C LEU A 174 -3.49 -4.74 -13.87
N ILE A 175 -2.33 -5.39 -13.88
CA ILE A 175 -1.24 -5.05 -14.79
C ILE A 175 -1.60 -5.42 -16.24
N ALA A 176 -2.24 -6.56 -16.47
CA ALA A 176 -2.75 -6.94 -17.78
C ALA A 176 -3.79 -5.94 -18.29
N ALA A 177 -4.75 -5.55 -17.45
CA ALA A 177 -5.85 -4.67 -17.80
C ALA A 177 -5.40 -3.20 -17.99
N PHE A 178 -4.61 -2.66 -17.06
CA PHE A 178 -4.35 -1.21 -16.98
C PHE A 178 -2.87 -0.82 -16.99
N GLY A 179 -1.94 -1.78 -17.06
CA GLY A 179 -0.52 -1.51 -16.90
C GLY A 179 0.10 -0.69 -18.03
N ILE A 180 -0.45 -0.75 -19.24
CA ILE A 180 -0.01 0.10 -20.37
C ILE A 180 -0.39 1.56 -20.12
N GLN A 181 -1.63 1.80 -19.67
CA GLN A 181 -2.13 3.13 -19.31
C GLN A 181 -1.28 3.73 -18.18
N ALA A 182 -1.02 2.95 -17.12
CA ALA A 182 -0.15 3.36 -16.02
C ALA A 182 1.29 3.68 -16.51
N SER A 183 1.86 2.87 -17.41
CA SER A 183 3.17 3.14 -18.00
C SER A 183 3.20 4.43 -18.82
N ARG A 184 2.16 4.68 -19.63
CA ARG A 184 2.01 5.92 -20.41
C ARG A 184 1.88 7.14 -19.49
N ALA A 185 1.12 7.01 -18.40
CA ALA A 185 0.96 8.04 -17.39
C ALA A 185 2.32 8.41 -16.76
N VAL A 186 3.11 7.45 -16.31
CA VAL A 186 4.43 7.68 -15.70
C VAL A 186 5.46 8.21 -16.71
N LYS A 187 5.33 7.83 -17.98
CA LYS A 187 6.13 8.42 -19.06
C LYS A 187 5.77 9.89 -19.31
N LYS A 188 4.48 10.22 -19.28
CA LYS A 188 3.92 11.56 -19.53
C LYS A 188 4.12 12.52 -18.37
N TYR A 189 4.03 12.03 -17.14
CA TYR A 189 4.16 12.80 -15.90
C TYR A 189 5.34 12.28 -15.08
N PRO A 190 6.55 12.81 -15.30
CA PRO A 190 7.76 12.36 -14.60
C PRO A 190 7.68 12.49 -13.08
N GLU A 191 6.80 13.34 -12.53
CA GLU A 191 6.60 13.45 -11.08
C GLU A 191 6.00 12.17 -10.46
N LEU A 192 5.39 11.31 -11.29
CA LEU A 192 4.90 9.98 -10.87
C LEU A 192 6.00 8.93 -10.89
N ARG A 193 7.19 9.24 -11.45
CA ARG A 193 8.34 8.35 -11.38
C ARG A 193 8.86 8.34 -9.96
N ASP A 194 8.35 7.37 -9.24
CA ASP A 194 8.99 6.91 -8.05
C ASP A 194 10.22 6.10 -8.45
N ASP A 195 11.39 6.54 -8.01
CA ASP A 195 12.56 5.70 -8.12
C ASP A 195 12.41 4.50 -7.19
N ALA A 196 13.22 3.45 -7.37
CA ALA A 196 13.21 2.29 -6.48
C ALA A 196 13.52 2.65 -5.00
N SER A 197 13.93 3.90 -4.71
CA SER A 197 14.22 4.41 -3.37
C SER A 197 13.07 5.20 -2.72
N GLY A 198 12.06 5.65 -3.48
CA GLY A 198 10.86 6.28 -2.93
C GLY A 198 10.86 7.80 -2.97
N ILE A 199 11.94 8.37 -3.48
CA ILE A 199 12.25 9.78 -3.52
C ILE A 199 13.05 9.99 -4.80
N SER A 200 12.35 10.30 -5.91
CA SER A 200 12.93 10.65 -7.21
C SER A 200 14.45 10.86 -7.16
N THR A 201 15.26 9.90 -7.63
CA THR A 201 16.74 9.92 -7.72
C THR A 201 17.31 11.12 -8.48
N SER A 202 16.49 12.10 -8.86
CA SER A 202 17.00 13.44 -9.11
C SER A 202 17.61 14.10 -7.86
N VAL A 203 17.41 13.54 -6.65
CA VAL A 203 18.30 13.79 -5.49
C VAL A 203 19.65 13.13 -5.76
N VAL A 204 20.45 13.76 -6.61
CA VAL A 204 21.89 13.58 -6.61
C VAL A 204 22.37 14.14 -5.29
N SER A 205 22.55 13.27 -4.29
CA SER A 205 23.35 13.59 -3.11
C SER A 205 24.64 14.28 -3.60
N GLY A 206 24.85 15.53 -3.20
CA GLY A 206 26.00 16.32 -3.64
C GLY A 206 25.73 17.42 -4.68
N THR A 207 24.49 17.86 -4.92
CA THR A 207 24.29 19.23 -5.42
C THR A 207 24.64 20.21 -4.33
N GLU A 208 25.94 20.41 -4.13
CA GLU A 208 26.46 21.55 -3.44
C GLU A 208 26.18 22.79 -4.29
N ASN A 209 25.77 23.89 -3.66
CA ASN A 209 25.80 25.17 -4.35
C ASN A 209 27.26 25.52 -4.72
N ALA A 210 27.47 26.63 -5.42
CA ALA A 210 28.81 27.12 -5.73
C ALA A 210 29.73 27.31 -4.49
N PHE A 211 29.20 27.19 -3.26
CA PHE A 211 29.91 27.33 -1.99
C PHE A 211 30.13 26.01 -1.24
N GLY A 212 29.85 24.85 -1.84
CA GLY A 212 30.05 23.57 -1.16
C GLY A 212 28.95 23.24 -0.14
N GLN A 213 27.86 24.01 -0.08
CA GLN A 213 26.76 23.73 0.84
C GLN A 213 25.73 22.86 0.14
N GLU A 214 25.38 21.75 0.77
CA GLU A 214 24.31 20.87 0.31
C GLU A 214 23.02 21.70 0.12
N VAL A 215 22.58 21.84 -1.14
CA VAL A 215 21.35 22.54 -1.45
C VAL A 215 20.20 21.59 -1.21
N GLU A 216 19.35 21.96 -0.26
CA GLU A 216 18.12 21.22 -0.01
C GLU A 216 17.23 21.28 -1.27
N MET A 217 17.13 20.16 -1.98
CA MET A 217 16.35 20.09 -3.22
C MET A 217 14.86 20.35 -2.96
N PRO A 218 14.14 21.00 -3.89
CA PRO A 218 12.72 21.25 -3.73
C PRO A 218 11.94 19.93 -3.52
N LEU A 219 10.90 19.99 -2.69
CA LEU A 219 10.00 18.87 -2.44
C LEU A 219 9.31 18.45 -3.75
N THR A 220 9.69 17.32 -4.34
CA THR A 220 9.12 16.80 -5.58
C THR A 220 8.02 15.78 -5.28
N LEU A 221 6.83 16.27 -4.93
CA LEU A 221 5.63 15.45 -4.84
C LEU A 221 4.74 15.71 -6.07
N PRO A 222 4.07 14.68 -6.63
CA PRO A 222 3.09 14.90 -7.67
C PRO A 222 1.96 15.78 -7.14
N ARG A 223 1.38 16.60 -8.02
CA ARG A 223 0.20 17.37 -7.68
C ARG A 223 -1.05 16.51 -7.81
N VAL A 224 -2.08 16.79 -7.03
CA VAL A 224 -3.41 16.14 -7.13
C VAL A 224 -3.91 16.16 -8.58
N GLN A 225 -3.79 17.30 -9.26
CA GLN A 225 -4.23 17.42 -10.65
C GLN A 225 -3.43 16.51 -11.61
N VAL A 226 -2.13 16.34 -11.36
CA VAL A 226 -1.28 15.44 -12.15
C VAL A 226 -1.76 14.00 -11.98
N VAL A 227 -2.03 13.57 -10.74
CA VAL A 227 -2.56 12.22 -10.47
C VAL A 227 -3.91 12.01 -11.15
N ARG A 228 -4.83 12.98 -11.02
CA ARG A 228 -6.15 12.93 -11.67
C ARG A 228 -6.06 12.85 -13.19
N ASP A 229 -5.21 13.65 -13.82
CA ASP A 229 -5.01 13.65 -15.27
C ASP A 229 -4.21 12.44 -15.77
N ALA A 230 -3.45 11.81 -14.89
CA ALA A 230 -2.62 10.64 -15.21
C ALA A 230 -3.42 9.35 -15.27
N PHE A 231 -4.35 9.16 -14.33
CA PHE A 231 -5.10 7.92 -14.18
C PHE A 231 -6.60 8.09 -14.45
N ASP A 232 -6.97 9.18 -15.13
CA ASP A 232 -8.35 9.52 -15.51
C ASP A 232 -9.33 9.52 -14.32
N MET A 233 -8.97 10.29 -13.30
CA MET A 233 -9.64 10.34 -12.00
C MET A 233 -10.38 11.67 -11.82
N ARG A 234 -10.85 12.26 -12.92
CA ARG A 234 -11.60 13.53 -12.88
C ARG A 234 -13.01 13.34 -12.34
N ASP A 235 -13.62 12.22 -12.70
CA ASP A 235 -14.95 11.80 -12.25
C ASP A 235 -14.86 10.86 -11.05
N TRP A 236 -13.68 10.78 -10.42
CA TRP A 236 -13.53 10.01 -9.21
C TRP A 236 -14.40 10.62 -8.14
N SER A 237 -15.28 9.79 -7.58
CA SER A 237 -16.25 10.26 -6.64
C SER A 237 -15.53 10.88 -5.45
N THR A 238 -15.68 12.18 -5.25
CA THR A 238 -15.37 12.82 -3.96
C THR A 238 -16.33 12.37 -2.87
N THR A 239 -17.40 11.68 -3.25
CA THR A 239 -18.47 11.22 -2.37
C THR A 239 -18.33 9.72 -2.18
N LYS A 240 -18.04 9.29 -0.95
CA LYS A 240 -18.04 7.86 -0.61
C LYS A 240 -19.40 7.27 -0.96
N LEU A 241 -19.44 6.25 -1.83
CA LEU A 241 -20.64 5.45 -1.97
C LEU A 241 -20.66 4.47 -0.80
N PRO A 242 -21.61 4.57 0.15
CA PRO A 242 -21.66 3.64 1.25
C PRO A 242 -21.84 2.21 0.72
N VAL A 243 -21.23 1.22 1.38
CA VAL A 243 -21.31 -0.20 0.98
C VAL A 243 -22.75 -0.66 0.79
N SER A 244 -23.69 -0.08 1.54
CA SER A 244 -25.13 -0.33 1.41
C SER A 244 -25.76 0.11 0.07
N THR A 245 -25.05 0.91 -0.73
CA THR A 245 -25.48 1.30 -2.09
C THR A 245 -24.93 0.39 -3.18
N TRP A 246 -24.10 -0.58 -2.82
CA TRP A 246 -23.62 -1.58 -3.76
C TRP A 246 -24.82 -2.46 -4.11
N SER A 247 -25.09 -2.59 -5.39
CA SER A 247 -26.23 -3.39 -5.84
C SER A 247 -26.02 -4.84 -5.41
N ASP A 248 -27.09 -5.56 -5.09
CA ASP A 248 -26.98 -7.00 -4.80
C ASP A 248 -26.27 -7.73 -5.94
N ASP A 249 -26.37 -7.24 -7.19
CA ASP A 249 -25.64 -7.70 -8.38
C ASP A 249 -24.11 -7.65 -8.22
N ASP A 250 -23.57 -6.72 -7.42
CA ASP A 250 -22.16 -6.63 -7.07
C ASP A 250 -21.75 -7.64 -5.98
N LEU A 251 -22.74 -8.14 -5.21
CA LEU A 251 -22.58 -9.08 -4.11
C LEU A 251 -23.08 -10.49 -4.47
N LEU A 252 -23.51 -10.74 -5.72
CA LEU A 252 -24.00 -12.05 -6.15
C LEU A 252 -22.87 -13.08 -6.15
N VAL A 253 -22.61 -13.63 -4.97
CA VAL A 253 -22.08 -14.97 -4.77
C VAL A 253 -23.23 -15.94 -5.01
N GLY A 254 -23.76 -15.96 -6.22
CA GLY A 254 -24.54 -17.10 -6.66
C GLY A 254 -23.68 -18.36 -6.50
N ASN A 255 -24.32 -19.50 -6.29
CA ASN A 255 -23.69 -20.82 -6.50
C ASN A 255 -23.34 -21.08 -7.97
N ASP A 256 -23.23 -20.01 -8.76
CA ASP A 256 -22.97 -20.02 -10.17
C ASP A 256 -21.65 -20.74 -10.42
N ASP A 257 -21.72 -21.63 -11.40
CA ASP A 257 -20.61 -22.42 -11.88
C ASP A 257 -19.47 -21.48 -12.27
N ALA A 258 -18.35 -21.60 -11.56
CA ALA A 258 -17.17 -20.77 -11.83
C ALA A 258 -16.60 -21.04 -13.24
N SER A 259 -17.05 -22.10 -13.92
CA SER A 259 -16.73 -22.39 -15.31
C SER A 259 -17.24 -21.36 -16.31
N GLU A 260 -18.23 -20.53 -15.95
CA GLU A 260 -18.79 -19.48 -16.83
C GLU A 260 -18.38 -18.06 -16.41
N MET A 261 -17.80 -17.91 -15.21
CA MET A 261 -17.35 -16.61 -14.72
C MET A 261 -16.13 -16.11 -15.50
N ALA A 262 -16.09 -14.82 -15.79
CA ALA A 262 -14.89 -14.13 -16.26
C ALA A 262 -13.83 -14.11 -15.16
N ILE A 263 -12.54 -14.11 -15.52
CA ILE A 263 -11.45 -14.13 -14.53
C ILE A 263 -11.55 -12.96 -13.55
N GLU A 264 -12.00 -11.80 -14.00
CA GLU A 264 -12.23 -10.63 -13.16
C GLU A 264 -13.23 -10.92 -12.03
N GLN A 265 -14.36 -11.56 -12.38
CA GLN A 265 -15.41 -11.92 -11.44
C GLN A 265 -14.94 -13.02 -10.48
N ILE A 266 -14.14 -13.98 -10.96
CA ILE A 266 -13.54 -15.01 -10.10
C ILE A 266 -12.60 -14.36 -9.08
N ILE A 267 -11.70 -13.48 -9.54
CA ILE A 267 -10.76 -12.78 -8.65
C ILE A 267 -11.51 -11.92 -7.64
N HIS A 268 -12.51 -11.15 -8.09
CA HIS A 268 -13.25 -10.28 -7.19
C HIS A 268 -14.11 -11.07 -6.20
N SER A 269 -15.01 -11.91 -6.68
CA SER A 269 -16.07 -12.50 -5.87
C SER A 269 -15.66 -13.81 -5.18
N LYS A 270 -14.83 -14.64 -5.82
CA LYS A 270 -14.41 -15.94 -5.23
C LYS A 270 -13.10 -15.86 -4.46
N LEU A 271 -12.19 -14.95 -4.83
CA LEU A 271 -10.90 -14.76 -4.15
C LEU A 271 -10.86 -13.54 -3.23
N SER A 272 -11.88 -12.69 -3.22
CA SER A 272 -11.88 -11.41 -2.49
C SER A 272 -10.71 -10.50 -2.90
N GLY A 273 -10.30 -10.57 -4.16
CA GLY A 273 -9.18 -9.79 -4.70
C GLY A 273 -9.54 -8.36 -5.12
N GLN A 274 -10.80 -7.93 -4.99
CA GLN A 274 -11.23 -6.55 -5.25
C GLN A 274 -10.66 -5.94 -6.56
N VAL A 275 -10.96 -6.55 -7.70
CA VAL A 275 -10.55 -6.02 -9.02
C VAL A 275 -11.65 -5.24 -9.74
N LEU A 276 -12.92 -5.59 -9.53
CA LEU A 276 -14.03 -4.78 -10.03
C LEU A 276 -13.90 -3.33 -9.53
N ASN A 277 -14.06 -2.38 -10.45
CA ASN A 277 -13.94 -0.92 -10.25
C ASN A 277 -12.50 -0.39 -10.10
N SER A 278 -11.49 -1.27 -10.07
CA SER A 278 -10.09 -0.85 -10.15
C SER A 278 -9.80 -0.19 -11.49
N GLY A 279 -8.72 0.60 -11.53
CA GLY A 279 -8.28 1.28 -12.73
C GLY A 279 -6.76 1.45 -12.82
N PRO A 280 -6.28 2.37 -13.67
CA PRO A 280 -4.86 2.61 -13.89
C PRO A 280 -4.06 2.97 -12.64
N LEU A 281 -4.65 3.65 -11.65
CA LEU A 281 -3.96 3.94 -10.38
C LEU A 281 -3.66 2.66 -9.61
N ASN A 282 -4.61 1.72 -9.51
CA ASN A 282 -4.40 0.46 -8.78
C ASN A 282 -3.28 -0.35 -9.46
N ALA A 283 -3.28 -0.42 -10.80
CA ALA A 283 -2.19 -1.05 -11.54
C ALA A 283 -0.84 -0.34 -11.31
N PHE A 284 -0.81 1.00 -11.23
CA PHE A 284 0.39 1.75 -10.89
C PHE A 284 0.98 1.34 -9.53
N PHE A 285 0.15 1.13 -8.51
CA PHE A 285 0.61 0.61 -7.22
C PHE A 285 1.17 -0.82 -7.34
N GLU A 286 0.49 -1.72 -8.05
CA GLU A 286 0.97 -3.10 -8.24
C GLU A 286 2.29 -3.15 -9.01
N MET A 287 2.47 -2.28 -10.01
CA MET A 287 3.70 -2.18 -10.80
C MET A 287 4.90 -1.67 -10.00
N ARG A 288 4.68 -0.85 -8.96
CA ARG A 288 5.77 -0.37 -8.08
C ARG A 288 6.36 -1.48 -7.21
N ARG A 289 5.69 -2.64 -7.09
CA ARG A 289 6.10 -3.79 -6.25
C ARG A 289 6.50 -3.40 -4.82
N ARG A 290 5.99 -2.28 -4.33
CA ARG A 290 6.08 -1.91 -2.92
C ARG A 290 4.93 -2.58 -2.24
N GLU A 291 5.21 -3.70 -1.60
CA GLU A 291 4.19 -4.50 -0.95
C GLU A 291 3.40 -3.71 0.13
N ASP A 292 3.94 -2.56 0.54
CA ASP A 292 3.53 -1.64 1.59
C ASP A 292 3.19 -0.22 1.12
N SER A 293 3.24 0.10 -0.18
CA SER A 293 2.82 1.43 -0.63
C SER A 293 1.30 1.48 -0.73
N TYR A 294 0.68 1.90 0.37
CA TYR A 294 -0.77 2.08 0.42
C TYR A 294 -1.23 3.43 -0.12
N GLU A 295 -0.33 4.40 -0.21
CA GLU A 295 -0.65 5.80 -0.46
C GLU A 295 0.27 6.43 -1.51
N LEU A 296 -0.27 7.35 -2.29
CA LEU A 296 0.47 8.24 -3.17
C LEU A 296 0.41 9.67 -2.59
N TRP A 297 1.42 10.04 -1.82
CA TRP A 297 1.51 11.37 -1.23
C TRP A 297 1.56 12.45 -2.31
N THR A 298 0.58 13.36 -2.30
CA THR A 298 0.56 14.52 -3.17
C THR A 298 1.07 15.77 -2.46
N HIS A 299 1.53 16.74 -3.24
CA HIS A 299 1.96 18.03 -2.70
C HIS A 299 0.84 18.69 -1.87
N GLU A 300 -0.37 18.76 -2.43
CA GLU A 300 -1.51 19.40 -1.77
C GLU A 300 -1.90 18.70 -0.48
N TYR A 301 -1.90 17.35 -0.45
CA TYR A 301 -2.20 16.61 0.77
C TYR A 301 -1.19 16.89 1.89
N ILE A 302 0.11 16.76 1.60
CA ILE A 302 1.17 16.98 2.60
C ILE A 302 1.17 18.42 3.13
N PHE A 303 1.02 19.41 2.25
CA PHE A 303 0.93 20.80 2.68
C PHE A 303 -0.35 21.09 3.46
N GLY A 304 -1.49 20.53 3.04
CA GLY A 304 -2.74 20.66 3.79
C GLY A 304 -2.65 20.06 5.18
N LEU A 305 -2.06 18.87 5.33
CA LEU A 305 -1.85 18.23 6.63
C LEU A 305 -0.89 19.04 7.50
N SER A 306 0.18 19.59 6.92
CA SER A 306 1.09 20.51 7.61
C SER A 306 0.38 21.78 8.11
N GLU A 307 -0.40 22.43 7.25
CA GLU A 307 -1.18 23.62 7.58
C GLU A 307 -2.19 23.33 8.70
N TYR A 308 -2.92 22.22 8.58
CA TYR A 308 -3.83 21.73 9.60
C TYR A 308 -3.14 21.61 10.96
N LEU A 309 -2.04 20.85 11.04
CA LEU A 309 -1.33 20.61 12.29
C LEU A 309 -0.77 21.90 12.91
N LEU A 310 -0.22 22.81 12.10
CA LEU A 310 0.27 24.11 12.58
C LEU A 310 -0.87 24.99 13.12
N GLU A 311 -2.04 24.98 12.47
CA GLU A 311 -3.23 25.69 12.95
C GLU A 311 -3.77 25.08 14.26
N ARG A 312 -3.74 23.75 14.38
CA ARG A 312 -4.11 23.05 15.62
C ARG A 312 -3.17 23.42 16.77
N ILE A 313 -1.86 23.38 16.56
CA ILE A 313 -0.86 23.81 17.56
C ILE A 313 -1.14 25.24 18.01
N LYS A 314 -1.33 26.16 17.06
CA LYS A 314 -1.66 27.56 17.35
C LYS A 314 -2.95 27.72 18.15
N THR A 315 -3.97 26.92 17.86
CA THR A 315 -5.23 26.92 18.60
C THR A 315 -5.02 26.45 20.04
N MET A 316 -4.23 25.38 20.22
CA MET A 316 -3.92 24.81 21.52
C MET A 316 -3.04 25.75 22.38
N ASP A 317 -2.15 26.51 21.74
CA ASP A 317 -1.27 27.51 22.38
C ASP A 317 -1.97 28.79 22.85
N SER A 318 -3.27 28.96 22.54
CA SER A 318 -4.02 30.14 22.97
C SER A 318 -4.10 30.31 24.49
N GLU A 319 -3.89 29.23 25.24
CA GLU A 319 -3.82 29.22 26.71
C GLU A 319 -2.37 29.40 27.20
N GLN A 320 -1.46 28.57 26.70
CA GLN A 320 -0.05 28.59 27.02
C GLN A 320 0.75 28.00 25.84
N PRO A 321 1.82 28.68 25.38
CA PRO A 321 2.68 28.13 24.34
C PRO A 321 3.45 26.92 24.87
N LEU A 322 3.25 25.76 24.24
CA LEU A 322 3.92 24.51 24.62
C LEU A 322 4.84 24.03 23.50
N SER A 323 5.94 23.37 23.87
CA SER A 323 6.74 22.63 22.89
C SER A 323 5.92 21.46 22.36
N THR A 324 5.77 21.35 21.04
CA THR A 324 4.98 20.27 20.43
C THR A 324 5.88 19.23 19.77
N THR A 325 5.63 17.96 20.11
CA THR A 325 6.17 16.80 19.38
C THR A 325 5.03 16.12 18.60
N VAL A 326 5.25 15.90 17.31
CA VAL A 326 4.40 15.12 16.42
C VAL A 326 5.07 13.77 16.17
N VAL A 327 4.46 12.67 16.59
CA VAL A 327 5.00 11.31 16.43
C VAL A 327 4.18 10.55 15.42
N ASP A 328 4.80 10.13 14.31
CA ASP A 328 4.25 9.21 13.31
C ASP A 328 4.52 7.76 13.77
N VAL A 329 3.47 7.07 14.24
CA VAL A 329 3.54 5.71 14.79
C VAL A 329 3.14 4.68 13.74
N GLY A 330 3.95 3.63 13.60
CA GLY A 330 3.78 2.67 12.50
C GLY A 330 4.14 3.30 11.16
N SER A 331 5.13 4.19 11.17
CA SER A 331 5.50 5.04 10.04
C SER A 331 6.07 4.29 8.83
N GLY A 332 6.32 2.98 8.95
CA GLY A 332 6.96 2.17 7.93
C GLY A 332 8.35 2.70 7.62
N ASP A 333 8.52 3.24 6.41
CA ASP A 333 9.77 3.84 5.96
C ASP A 333 9.93 5.33 6.30
N GLY A 334 8.96 5.95 6.99
CA GLY A 334 9.03 7.32 7.48
C GLY A 334 8.85 8.41 6.43
N ARG A 335 8.45 8.07 5.19
CA ARG A 335 8.24 9.06 4.11
C ARG A 335 7.24 10.15 4.46
N LEU A 336 6.13 9.80 5.14
CA LEU A 336 5.14 10.79 5.58
C LEU A 336 5.77 11.82 6.50
N CYS A 337 6.41 11.37 7.59
CA CYS A 337 7.14 12.23 8.52
C CYS A 337 8.19 13.11 7.82
N TYR A 338 8.97 12.55 6.88
CA TYR A 338 9.96 13.30 6.11
C TYR A 338 9.31 14.45 5.32
N PHE A 339 8.27 14.16 4.54
CA PHE A 339 7.59 15.18 3.74
C PHE A 339 6.87 16.21 4.62
N LEU A 340 6.24 15.76 5.70
CA LEU A 340 5.52 16.60 6.65
C LEU A 340 6.45 17.60 7.35
N LYS A 341 7.60 17.16 7.85
CA LYS A 341 8.61 18.02 8.49
C LYS A 341 9.05 19.16 7.56
N ARG A 342 9.30 18.84 6.29
CA ARG A 342 9.72 19.83 5.28
C ARG A 342 8.57 20.80 4.94
N ALA A 343 7.37 20.27 4.75
CA ALA A 343 6.19 21.09 4.47
C ALA A 343 5.87 22.06 5.62
N MET A 344 6.00 21.62 6.89
CA MET A 344 5.82 22.49 8.06
C MET A 344 6.85 23.61 8.09
N GLY A 345 8.13 23.32 7.83
CA GLY A 345 9.19 24.34 7.75
C GLY A 345 8.89 25.40 6.69
N LEU A 346 8.51 24.96 5.47
CA LEU A 346 8.17 25.87 4.36
C LEU A 346 6.90 26.69 4.65
N THR A 347 5.88 26.06 5.24
CA THR A 347 4.62 26.71 5.61
C THR A 347 4.87 27.80 6.65
N LEU A 348 5.64 27.49 7.69
CA LEU A 348 6.00 28.46 8.73
C LEU A 348 6.81 29.63 8.16
N GLN A 349 7.80 29.36 7.30
CA GLN A 349 8.56 30.40 6.61
C GLN A 349 7.65 31.34 5.79
N ARG A 350 6.67 30.79 5.05
CA ARG A 350 5.68 31.58 4.30
C ARG A 350 4.84 32.45 5.22
N LEU A 351 4.36 31.91 6.34
CA LEU A 351 3.60 32.65 7.34
C LEU A 351 4.43 33.81 7.92
N LEU A 352 5.70 33.59 8.23
CA LEU A 352 6.60 34.62 8.78
C LEU A 352 6.98 35.70 7.75
N ALA A 353 7.16 35.30 6.49
CA ALA A 353 7.55 36.17 5.37
C ALA A 353 6.39 36.98 4.79
N SER A 354 5.15 36.49 4.93
CA SER A 354 3.96 37.20 4.48
C SER A 354 3.86 38.56 5.19
N LYS A 355 4.26 39.61 4.47
CA LYS A 355 4.16 40.98 4.98
C LYS A 355 2.67 41.23 5.24
N PRO A 356 2.29 41.75 6.40
CA PRO A 356 0.90 42.13 6.62
C PRO A 356 0.51 43.07 5.50
N ILE A 357 -0.43 42.65 4.65
CA ILE A 357 -0.97 43.51 3.60
C ILE A 357 -1.42 44.75 4.34
N ALA A 358 -0.85 45.90 3.97
CA ALA A 358 -1.13 47.18 4.57
C ALA A 358 -2.52 47.67 4.16
N VAL A 359 -3.55 46.88 4.46
CA VAL A 359 -4.91 47.37 4.57
C VAL A 359 -4.82 48.53 5.57
N ARG A 360 -5.40 49.69 5.23
CA ARG A 360 -5.45 50.90 6.06
C ARG A 360 -6.16 50.60 7.37
N ALA A 361 -5.49 49.88 8.25
CA ALA A 361 -5.98 49.42 9.53
C ALA A 361 -5.99 50.65 10.44
N THR A 362 -7.15 50.96 10.98
CA THR A 362 -7.33 52.00 11.99
C THR A 362 -6.32 51.77 13.13
N LYS A 363 -5.83 52.84 13.77
CA LYS A 363 -4.76 52.77 14.79
C LYS A 363 -5.03 51.73 15.90
N ARG A 364 -6.29 51.34 16.13
CA ARG A 364 -6.71 50.34 17.11
C ARG A 364 -6.43 48.89 16.69
N ALA A 365 -6.48 48.57 15.40
CA ALA A 365 -6.16 47.24 14.86
C ALA A 365 -4.64 46.93 14.93
N LYS A 366 -3.79 47.96 14.80
CA LYS A 366 -2.32 47.81 14.86
C LYS A 366 -1.81 47.31 16.22
N LYS A 367 -2.48 47.60 17.34
CA LYS A 367 -2.04 47.15 18.67
C LYS A 367 -2.35 45.66 18.92
N ARG A 368 -3.46 45.14 18.38
CA ARG A 368 -3.80 43.70 18.47
C ARG A 368 -2.92 42.84 17.57
N GLN A 369 -2.58 43.33 16.38
CA GLN A 369 -1.78 42.56 15.41
C GLN A 369 -0.30 42.38 15.82
N ARG A 370 0.25 43.29 16.65
CA ARG A 370 1.64 43.21 17.10
C ARG A 370 1.88 42.16 18.19
N VAL A 371 0.84 41.75 18.93
CA VAL A 371 0.94 40.76 20.02
C VAL A 371 0.81 39.32 19.51
N GLN A 372 0.33 39.09 18.29
CA GLN A 372 0.11 37.73 17.76
C GLN A 372 1.21 37.20 16.83
N LYS A 373 2.32 37.94 16.63
CA LYS A 373 3.47 37.44 15.85
C LYS A 373 4.52 36.76 16.75
N GLU A 374 4.19 36.49 18.01
CA GLU A 374 5.09 35.84 18.95
C GLU A 374 5.21 34.34 18.61
N ASP A 375 6.44 33.98 18.27
CA ASP A 375 7.12 32.68 18.31
C ASP A 375 6.27 31.43 18.03
N LEU A 376 5.78 31.30 16.80
CA LEU A 376 5.47 29.97 16.26
C LEU A 376 6.76 29.14 16.21
N VAL A 377 6.91 28.25 17.18
CA VAL A 377 8.00 27.27 17.23
C VAL A 377 7.66 26.12 16.30
N LEU A 378 8.59 25.73 15.45
CA LEU A 378 8.43 24.56 14.58
C LEU A 378 8.34 23.30 15.46
N PRO A 379 7.28 22.48 15.34
CA PRO A 379 7.17 21.25 16.11
C PRO A 379 8.28 20.26 15.74
N THR A 380 8.66 19.42 16.70
CA THR A 380 9.53 18.27 16.45
C THR A 380 8.69 17.18 15.80
N VAL A 381 9.09 16.68 14.62
CA VAL A 381 8.39 15.58 13.92
C VAL A 381 9.28 14.34 13.92
N VAL A 382 8.75 13.21 14.39
CA VAL A 382 9.49 11.94 14.56
C VAL A 382 8.73 10.79 13.92
N ALA A 383 9.45 9.91 13.23
CA ALA A 383 8.95 8.65 12.69
C ALA A 383 9.37 7.48 13.58
N THR A 384 8.43 6.59 13.92
CA THR A 384 8.67 5.38 14.71
C THR A 384 8.05 4.16 14.03
N ASP A 385 8.79 3.05 14.01
CA ASP A 385 8.33 1.76 13.49
C ASP A 385 9.19 0.60 14.03
N ASP A 386 8.56 -0.42 14.62
CA ASP A 386 9.26 -1.59 15.16
C ASP A 386 9.57 -2.68 14.11
N GLY A 387 9.11 -2.52 12.88
CA GLY A 387 9.26 -3.48 11.79
C GLY A 387 8.41 -4.74 11.95
N SER A 388 7.50 -4.81 12.91
CA SER A 388 6.62 -5.98 13.14
C SER A 388 5.78 -6.31 11.90
N TRP A 389 5.40 -5.28 11.14
CA TRP A 389 4.66 -5.37 9.89
C TRP A 389 5.52 -5.69 8.66
N ARG A 390 6.84 -5.79 8.85
CA ARG A 390 7.80 -6.12 7.79
C ARG A 390 7.64 -5.23 6.54
N ALA A 391 7.18 -4.00 6.73
CA ALA A 391 7.17 -3.01 5.67
C ALA A 391 8.61 -2.87 5.14
N PRO A 392 8.83 -3.02 3.81
CA PRO A 392 10.10 -2.73 3.18
C PRO A 392 10.66 -1.38 3.64
N LEU A 393 11.77 -1.42 4.34
CA LEU A 393 12.48 -0.20 4.70
C LEU A 393 13.40 0.15 3.56
N TYR A 394 13.07 1.22 2.88
CA TYR A 394 13.94 1.81 1.89
C TYR A 394 15.00 2.63 2.63
N PRO A 395 16.28 2.22 2.60
CA PRO A 395 17.32 2.96 3.29
C PRO A 395 17.44 4.34 2.62
N ASN A 396 16.97 5.37 3.30
CA ASN A 396 17.15 6.75 2.91
C ASN A 396 17.94 7.47 4.01
N PRO A 397 19.15 8.00 3.71
CA PRO A 397 19.97 8.65 4.74
C PRO A 397 19.31 9.91 5.33
N HIS A 398 18.31 10.48 4.66
CA HIS A 398 17.57 11.66 5.12
C HIS A 398 16.30 11.32 5.90
N ILE A 399 15.90 10.03 5.94
CA ILE A 399 14.75 9.58 6.71
C ILE A 399 15.24 8.76 7.89
N ASN A 400 15.04 9.29 9.10
CA ASN A 400 15.34 8.59 10.33
C ASN A 400 14.05 8.02 10.91
N VAL A 401 13.91 6.69 10.86
CA VAL A 401 12.83 5.95 11.53
C VAL A 401 13.41 5.28 12.76
N GLU A 402 12.89 5.65 13.93
CA GLU A 402 13.30 5.01 15.17
C GLU A 402 12.64 3.64 15.33
N ARG A 403 13.42 2.67 15.79
CA ARG A 403 12.95 1.30 16.04
C ARG A 403 12.22 1.19 17.36
N LEU A 404 10.99 1.70 17.39
CA LEU A 404 10.13 1.71 18.56
C LEU A 404 8.74 1.22 18.16
N SER A 405 8.17 0.35 19.00
CA SER A 405 6.75 0.01 18.94
C SER A 405 5.90 1.21 19.36
N SER A 406 4.58 1.13 19.14
CA SER A 406 3.64 2.15 19.60
C SER A 406 3.82 2.47 21.09
N VAL A 407 3.76 1.44 21.95
CA VAL A 407 3.96 1.58 23.40
C VAL A 407 5.29 2.26 23.75
N GLU A 408 6.40 1.86 23.11
CA GLU A 408 7.73 2.41 23.38
C GLU A 408 7.86 3.86 22.89
N ALA A 409 7.29 4.19 21.74
CA ALA A 409 7.25 5.55 21.20
C ALA A 409 6.51 6.50 22.16
N ILE A 410 5.33 6.09 22.66
CA ILE A 410 4.56 6.90 23.62
C ILE A 410 5.27 6.99 24.96
N ALA A 411 5.93 5.93 25.42
CA ALA A 411 6.74 5.98 26.63
C ALA A 411 7.92 6.97 26.51
N LYS A 412 8.59 6.99 25.35
CA LYS A 412 9.74 7.88 25.08
C LYS A 412 9.35 9.33 24.90
N TYR A 413 8.26 9.59 24.18
CA TYR A 413 7.79 10.94 23.82
C TYR A 413 6.62 11.43 24.68
N ARG A 414 6.41 10.82 25.84
CA ARG A 414 5.43 11.29 26.80
C ARG A 414 5.73 12.75 27.16
N PRO A 415 4.75 13.66 27.05
CA PRO A 415 4.96 15.07 27.37
C PRO A 415 5.49 15.28 28.79
N ALA A 416 6.56 16.06 28.93
CA ALA A 416 6.95 16.64 30.20
C ALA A 416 6.06 17.86 30.55
N GLU A 417 6.33 18.49 31.71
CA GLU A 417 5.70 19.76 32.05
C GLU A 417 6.05 20.81 30.99
N ASN A 418 5.03 21.43 30.39
CA ASN A 418 5.11 22.39 29.28
C ASN A 418 5.39 21.80 27.87
N GLU A 419 5.16 20.51 27.69
CA GLU A 419 5.20 19.87 26.37
C GLU A 419 3.81 19.36 25.97
N ARG A 420 3.62 19.11 24.68
CA ARG A 420 2.46 18.37 24.18
C ARG A 420 2.83 17.36 23.11
N LEU A 421 1.96 16.37 22.96
CA LEU A 421 2.10 15.28 22.02
C LEU A 421 0.90 15.27 21.07
N ILE A 422 1.20 15.27 19.76
CA ILE A 422 0.26 14.92 18.71
C ILE A 422 0.74 13.61 18.09
N VAL A 423 -0.15 12.64 17.89
CA VAL A 423 0.19 11.38 17.22
C VAL A 423 -0.40 11.39 15.81
N VAL A 424 0.36 10.93 14.82
CA VAL A 424 -0.12 10.61 13.48
C VAL A 424 0.07 9.11 13.29
N CYS A 425 -0.90 8.43 12.70
CA CYS A 425 -0.74 7.03 12.31
C CYS A 425 -1.37 6.82 10.93
N SER A 426 -0.59 6.31 10.01
CA SER A 426 -1.01 6.07 8.62
C SER A 426 -1.07 4.58 8.35
N TRP A 427 -2.17 4.12 7.77
CA TRP A 427 -2.41 2.72 7.41
C TRP A 427 -2.23 1.77 8.59
N MET A 428 -2.93 2.09 9.70
CA MET A 428 -2.93 1.24 10.88
C MET A 428 -3.27 -0.21 10.50
N PRO A 429 -2.49 -1.19 10.95
CA PRO A 429 -2.78 -2.60 10.79
C PRO A 429 -4.26 -2.99 11.00
N PRO A 430 -4.87 -3.83 10.14
CA PRO A 430 -6.24 -4.31 10.34
C PRO A 430 -6.38 -5.09 11.65
N ASP A 431 -7.52 -4.92 12.32
CA ASP A 431 -7.88 -5.58 13.58
C ASP A 431 -6.91 -5.28 14.75
N ILE A 432 -6.12 -4.20 14.67
CA ILE A 432 -5.22 -3.77 15.74
C ILE A 432 -5.57 -2.35 16.14
N ASP A 433 -5.73 -2.10 17.44
CA ASP A 433 -5.90 -0.74 17.97
C ASP A 433 -4.61 -0.24 18.62
N PHE A 434 -3.80 0.52 17.87
CA PHE A 434 -2.67 1.24 18.48
C PHE A 434 -3.12 2.45 19.30
N THR A 435 -4.34 2.96 19.10
CA THR A 435 -4.75 4.21 19.74
C THR A 435 -4.89 4.09 21.25
N ALA A 436 -5.16 2.89 21.77
CA ALA A 436 -5.14 2.60 23.20
C ALA A 436 -3.83 3.01 23.89
N ASP A 437 -2.69 2.96 23.20
CA ASP A 437 -1.39 3.30 23.76
C ASP A 437 -1.22 4.81 23.99
N TRP A 438 -1.80 5.65 23.12
CA TRP A 438 -1.61 7.10 23.14
C TRP A 438 -2.81 7.91 23.58
N ARG A 439 -4.04 7.39 23.53
CA ARG A 439 -5.24 8.08 24.08
C ARG A 439 -5.05 8.59 25.52
N PRO A 440 -4.28 7.95 26.41
CA PRO A 440 -4.02 8.52 27.74
C PRO A 440 -3.10 9.77 27.74
N SER A 441 -2.24 9.93 26.75
CA SER A 441 -1.14 10.93 26.76
C SER A 441 -1.21 11.98 25.65
N ALA A 442 -1.82 11.66 24.51
CA ALA A 442 -1.90 12.55 23.36
C ALA A 442 -2.95 13.64 23.59
N GLU A 443 -2.68 14.85 23.10
CA GLU A 443 -3.66 15.94 23.09
C GLU A 443 -4.57 15.85 21.86
N GLU A 444 -4.01 15.39 20.75
CA GLU A 444 -4.72 15.09 19.51
C GLU A 444 -4.04 13.90 18.82
N TYR A 445 -4.80 13.08 18.09
CA TYR A 445 -4.22 12.12 17.17
C TYR A 445 -4.94 12.13 15.82
N VAL A 446 -4.19 11.91 14.75
CA VAL A 446 -4.69 11.89 13.37
C VAL A 446 -4.46 10.51 12.78
N LEU A 447 -5.53 9.90 12.30
CA LEU A 447 -5.50 8.62 11.61
C LEU A 447 -5.69 8.84 10.11
N ILE A 448 -4.85 8.20 9.30
CA ILE A 448 -4.88 8.23 7.83
C ILE A 448 -5.05 6.80 7.34
N GLY A 449 -6.05 6.53 6.52
CA GLY A 449 -6.30 5.19 5.98
C GLY A 449 -7.79 4.92 5.78
N GLU A 450 -8.14 3.67 5.54
CA GLU A 450 -9.53 3.24 5.38
C GLU A 450 -10.21 3.17 6.75
N TYR A 451 -11.22 4.02 6.96
CA TYR A 451 -11.94 4.08 8.22
C TYR A 451 -13.34 3.45 8.09
N ASP A 452 -13.83 2.86 9.18
CA ASP A 452 -15.14 2.21 9.31
C ASP A 452 -15.39 0.97 8.42
N THR A 453 -14.41 0.49 7.66
CA THR A 453 -14.50 -0.73 6.83
C THR A 453 -13.78 -1.96 7.40
N GLY A 454 -12.92 -1.76 8.40
CA GLY A 454 -12.09 -2.80 9.03
C GLY A 454 -10.76 -3.09 8.34
N SER A 455 -10.44 -2.36 7.27
CA SER A 455 -9.19 -2.56 6.55
C SER A 455 -7.99 -1.89 7.22
N CYS A 456 -8.21 -0.84 8.01
CA CYS A 456 -7.19 -0.23 8.87
C CYS A 456 -7.69 -0.11 10.29
N GLY A 457 -6.88 -0.51 11.28
CA GLY A 457 -7.26 -0.49 12.68
C GLY A 457 -8.41 -1.45 13.04
N ASP A 458 -8.84 -1.41 14.30
CA ASP A 458 -10.06 -2.09 14.74
C ASP A 458 -11.28 -1.17 14.55
N ASN A 459 -12.34 -1.66 13.90
CA ASN A 459 -13.53 -0.85 13.59
C ASN A 459 -14.15 -0.19 14.84
N TRP A 460 -14.24 -0.91 15.95
CA TRP A 460 -14.84 -0.37 17.17
C TRP A 460 -13.80 0.34 18.04
N LEU A 461 -12.68 -0.31 18.32
CA LEU A 461 -11.70 0.20 19.28
C LEU A 461 -10.96 1.42 18.76
N THR A 462 -10.62 1.44 17.47
CA THR A 462 -9.90 2.56 16.83
C THR A 462 -10.86 3.64 16.36
N TRP A 463 -11.90 3.28 15.59
CA TRP A 463 -12.76 4.25 14.89
C TRP A 463 -14.09 4.54 15.58
N GLY A 464 -14.51 3.67 16.50
CA GLY A 464 -15.81 3.75 17.17
C GLY A 464 -17.01 3.48 16.27
N ASN A 465 -16.85 2.65 15.25
CA ASN A 465 -17.94 2.25 14.37
C ASN A 465 -18.97 1.39 15.14
N LEU A 466 -20.16 1.95 15.36
CA LEU A 466 -21.25 1.35 16.14
C LEU A 466 -21.73 0.00 15.58
N ASP A 467 -21.58 -0.22 14.27
CA ASP A 467 -22.00 -1.46 13.62
C ASP A 467 -21.12 -2.66 14.01
N PHE A 468 -19.89 -2.39 14.49
CA PHE A 468 -18.92 -3.40 14.93
C PHE A 468 -18.79 -3.48 16.45
N ARG A 469 -19.67 -2.80 17.18
CA ARG A 469 -19.64 -2.76 18.64
C ARG A 469 -19.86 -4.16 19.24
N PRO A 470 -19.03 -4.60 20.21
CA PRO A 470 -19.24 -5.86 20.91
C PRO A 470 -20.61 -5.95 21.57
N THR A 471 -21.24 -7.12 21.53
CA THR A 471 -22.60 -7.32 22.09
C THR A 471 -22.67 -7.02 23.58
N GLU A 472 -21.57 -7.22 24.31
CA GLU A 472 -21.44 -6.96 25.75
C GLU A 472 -21.39 -5.45 26.08
N SER A 473 -21.10 -4.61 25.08
CA SER A 473 -20.88 -3.16 25.21
C SER A 473 -22.02 -2.33 24.62
N ARG A 474 -23.27 -2.84 24.64
CA ARG A 474 -24.41 -2.21 23.96
C ARG A 474 -24.80 -0.82 24.45
N ASP A 475 -24.39 -0.44 25.65
CA ASP A 475 -24.65 0.90 26.20
C ASP A 475 -23.36 1.74 26.28
N ASP A 476 -22.22 1.18 25.89
CA ASP A 476 -20.93 1.85 25.96
C ASP A 476 -20.79 2.85 24.80
N GLU A 477 -20.29 4.04 25.14
CA GLU A 477 -19.80 4.99 24.15
C GLU A 477 -18.53 4.44 23.47
N PRO A 478 -18.18 4.91 22.26
CA PRO A 478 -16.90 4.53 21.64
C PRO A 478 -15.70 4.82 22.55
N PRO A 479 -14.64 3.98 22.54
CA PRO A 479 -13.49 4.16 23.43
C PRO A 479 -12.86 5.56 23.38
N TYR A 480 -12.76 6.16 22.19
CA TYR A 480 -12.26 7.53 22.08
C TYR A 480 -13.15 8.55 22.79
N VAL A 481 -14.48 8.37 22.82
CA VAL A 481 -15.40 9.27 23.54
C VAL A 481 -15.24 9.10 25.05
N GLN A 482 -15.13 7.85 25.52
CA GLN A 482 -14.86 7.54 26.93
C GLN A 482 -13.56 8.20 27.42
N ASP A 483 -12.54 8.22 26.55
CA ASP A 483 -11.26 8.87 26.81
C ASP A 483 -11.28 10.40 26.62
N GLY A 484 -12.46 10.96 26.35
CA GLY A 484 -12.69 12.40 26.25
C GLY A 484 -12.32 13.01 24.90
N TYR A 485 -12.27 12.23 23.82
CA TYR A 485 -12.02 12.73 22.48
C TYR A 485 -13.31 13.01 21.69
N GLU A 486 -13.25 13.95 20.76
CA GLU A 486 -14.18 14.12 19.66
C GLU A 486 -13.53 13.66 18.34
N ARG A 487 -14.30 12.94 17.51
CA ARG A 487 -13.90 12.54 16.15
C ARG A 487 -14.28 13.65 15.17
N VAL A 488 -13.32 14.08 14.34
CA VAL A 488 -13.49 15.14 13.34
C VAL A 488 -12.93 14.65 12.00
N GLU A 489 -13.82 14.44 11.04
CA GLU A 489 -13.45 14.06 9.68
C GLU A 489 -12.85 15.27 8.96
N LEU A 490 -11.68 15.09 8.34
CA LEU A 490 -10.99 16.13 7.61
C LEU A 490 -11.28 15.97 6.11
N ASP A 491 -12.54 16.17 5.71
CA ASP A 491 -13.04 15.92 4.35
C ASP A 491 -12.18 16.60 3.27
N GLN A 492 -11.74 17.83 3.54
CA GLN A 492 -10.90 18.57 2.61
C GLN A 492 -9.56 17.86 2.38
N LEU A 493 -8.91 17.35 3.43
CA LEU A 493 -7.67 16.58 3.29
C LEU A 493 -7.92 15.22 2.65
N SER A 494 -8.99 14.54 3.07
CA SER A 494 -9.38 13.24 2.52
C SER A 494 -9.59 13.31 1.01
N SER A 495 -10.13 14.42 0.48
CA SER A 495 -10.30 14.63 -0.97
C SER A 495 -9.00 14.78 -1.78
N LEU A 496 -7.87 14.91 -1.10
CA LEU A 496 -6.52 15.04 -1.68
C LEU A 496 -5.72 13.74 -1.57
N GLN A 497 -6.28 12.73 -0.89
CA GLN A 497 -5.70 11.41 -0.66
C GLN A 497 -5.85 10.51 -1.91
N PHE A 498 -4.86 9.64 -2.15
CA PHE A 498 -4.86 8.67 -3.23
C PHE A 498 -4.31 7.34 -2.71
N SER A 499 -5.21 6.44 -2.37
CA SER A 499 -4.90 5.09 -1.92
C SER A 499 -4.81 4.08 -3.05
N ARG A 500 -4.08 3.00 -2.80
CA ARG A 500 -4.08 1.77 -3.63
C ARG A 500 -5.44 1.08 -3.73
N PHE A 501 -6.35 1.37 -2.79
CA PHE A 501 -7.67 0.76 -2.70
C PHE A 501 -8.77 1.66 -3.24
N ASP A 502 -8.49 2.95 -3.38
CA ASP A 502 -9.44 3.85 -4.01
C ASP A 502 -9.70 3.40 -5.46
N CYS A 503 -10.96 3.51 -5.86
CA CYS A 503 -11.46 2.98 -7.12
C CYS A 503 -12.62 3.85 -7.62
N LYS A 504 -13.14 3.62 -8.84
CA LYS A 504 -14.19 4.47 -9.42
C LYS A 504 -15.45 4.59 -8.54
N ARG A 505 -15.69 3.61 -7.67
CA ARG A 505 -16.87 3.54 -6.81
C ARG A 505 -16.65 4.01 -5.38
N SER A 506 -15.43 3.97 -4.89
CA SER A 506 -15.18 4.19 -3.46
C SER A 506 -13.84 4.86 -3.23
N SER A 507 -13.87 5.90 -2.41
CA SER A 507 -12.72 6.44 -1.69
C SER A 507 -12.86 5.99 -0.23
N GLU A 508 -12.42 4.77 0.06
CA GLU A 508 -12.49 4.23 1.43
C GLU A 508 -11.51 4.94 2.35
N SER A 509 -10.40 5.40 1.77
CA SER A 509 -9.37 6.12 2.48
C SER A 509 -9.85 7.51 2.94
N GLY A 510 -9.31 7.96 4.07
CA GLY A 510 -9.53 9.32 4.55
C GLY A 510 -8.65 9.68 5.73
N THR A 511 -8.80 10.92 6.18
CA THR A 511 -8.04 11.52 7.27
C THR A 511 -9.00 11.96 8.37
N VAL A 512 -8.80 11.46 9.58
CA VAL A 512 -9.67 11.73 10.73
C VAL A 512 -8.81 12.21 11.90
N SER A 513 -9.21 13.33 12.49
CA SER A 513 -8.61 13.87 13.71
C SER A 513 -9.46 13.51 14.93
N PHE A 514 -8.82 13.07 15.99
CA PHE A 514 -9.43 12.85 17.29
C PHE A 514 -8.85 13.85 18.28
N ARG A 515 -9.68 14.79 18.72
CA ARG A 515 -9.27 15.94 19.53
C ARG A 515 -9.74 15.77 20.96
N ARG A 516 -8.88 15.97 21.94
CA ARG A 516 -9.31 15.94 23.34
C ARG A 516 -10.28 17.09 23.60
N ARG A 517 -11.46 16.80 24.14
CA ARG A 517 -12.44 17.79 24.62
C ARG A 517 -11.79 18.57 25.76
N ARG A 518 -11.76 19.89 25.62
CA ARG A 518 -11.28 20.81 26.66
C ARG A 518 -12.44 21.34 27.49
#